data_AF-A0A3B0YTY1-F1
#
_entry.id   AF-A0A3B0YTY1-F1
#
_cell.length_a   1.000
_cell.length_b   1.000
_cell.length_c   1.000
_cell.angle_alpha   90.00
_cell.angle_beta   90.00
_cell.angle_gamma   90.00
#
_symmetry.space_group_name_H-M   'P 1'
#
loop_
_entity.id
_entity.type
_entity.pdbx_description
1 polymer ?
#
loop_
_entity_poly.entity_id
_entity_poly.type
_entity_poly.pdbx_seq_one_letter_code
_entity_poly.pdbx_strand_id
1 'polypeptide(L)'
;LKLAELEAPVTLKIIKKQFELDKLTRNIAKSELTDVHLIRAKQQGYETKIQARENTLEYLQDNARYLATELKRLDQLDELLKQQISGLSSDVEQALKHRKGSAESVNSPSMAMTALLLNNQLQNDRKRLSGLQERLYITQKKQREQLMNNIRKNNRTMGYEKILLRDLKNTLSKLDINDENSLLKLNLTISKEEASVEKFKMVRQQKIERQQQTIENILLKLNGLQATRALSASLKSINPVGPGKKLIVVVSLIMGVFLALFFAFGREFLLKVRQKSVQSEAE
;
A
#
# COMPACT_ATOMS: atom_id res chain seq x y z
N LEU A 1 -26.74 -29.83 40.50
CA LEU A 1 -26.51 -28.73 39.53
C LEU A 1 -27.82 -28.49 38.81
N LYS A 2 -28.40 -27.30 39.01
CA LYS A 2 -29.83 -27.03 38.80
C LYS A 2 -30.09 -26.69 37.32
N LEU A 3 -31.18 -27.20 36.74
CA LEU A 3 -31.64 -26.88 35.37
C LEU A 3 -31.68 -25.36 35.11
N ALA A 4 -31.97 -24.57 36.15
CA ALA A 4 -31.97 -23.11 36.15
C ALA A 4 -30.61 -22.46 35.79
N GLU A 5 -29.48 -23.11 36.08
CA GLU A 5 -28.13 -22.62 35.66
C GLU A 5 -27.85 -22.88 34.18
N LEU A 6 -28.59 -23.80 33.54
CA LEU A 6 -28.54 -24.03 32.10
C LEU A 6 -29.55 -23.18 31.33
N GLU A 7 -30.60 -22.69 31.98
CA GLU A 7 -31.63 -21.83 31.39
C GLU A 7 -31.28 -20.33 31.41
N ALA A 8 -30.47 -19.83 32.36
CA ALA A 8 -30.24 -18.38 32.49
C ALA A 8 -28.77 -17.97 32.85
N PRO A 9 -28.20 -16.91 32.22
CA PRO A 9 -27.44 -17.06 30.97
C PRO A 9 -26.35 -15.97 30.78
N VAL A 10 -25.53 -15.65 31.78
CA VAL A 10 -24.67 -14.44 31.69
C VAL A 10 -23.61 -14.59 30.60
N THR A 11 -22.87 -15.69 30.57
CA THR A 11 -21.87 -15.98 29.53
C THR A 11 -22.49 -16.08 28.15
N LEU A 12 -23.69 -16.65 28.05
CA LEU A 12 -24.37 -16.86 26.77
C LEU A 12 -25.00 -15.59 26.20
N LYS A 13 -25.51 -14.72 27.07
CA LYS A 13 -25.99 -13.40 26.70
C LYS A 13 -24.83 -12.49 26.27
N ILE A 14 -23.67 -12.61 26.92
CA ILE A 14 -22.44 -11.90 26.52
C ILE A 14 -21.94 -12.40 25.16
N ILE A 15 -21.76 -13.72 25.00
CA ILE A 15 -21.32 -14.32 23.73
C ILE A 15 -22.27 -13.95 22.59
N LYS A 16 -23.59 -14.06 22.81
CA LYS A 16 -24.61 -13.67 21.81
C LYS A 16 -24.52 -12.19 21.44
N LYS A 17 -24.39 -11.29 22.42
CA LYS A 17 -24.23 -9.85 22.15
C LYS A 17 -22.95 -9.55 21.39
N GLN A 18 -21.86 -10.26 21.69
CA GLN A 18 -20.59 -10.08 20.98
C GLN A 18 -20.72 -10.51 19.52
N PHE A 19 -21.36 -11.65 19.24
CA PHE A 19 -21.70 -12.04 17.87
C PHE A 19 -22.62 -11.04 17.16
N GLU A 20 -23.61 -10.48 17.85
CA GLU A 20 -24.50 -9.46 17.27
C GLU A 20 -23.74 -8.17 16.91
N LEU A 21 -22.82 -7.73 17.78
CA LEU A 21 -21.94 -6.59 17.52
C LEU A 21 -21.00 -6.86 16.34
N ASP A 22 -20.36 -8.03 16.31
CA ASP A 22 -19.44 -8.37 15.23
C ASP A 22 -20.19 -8.46 13.88
N LYS A 23 -21.39 -9.05 13.88
CA LYS A 23 -22.28 -9.09 12.70
C LYS A 23 -22.68 -7.69 12.25
N LEU A 24 -23.04 -6.80 13.17
CA LEU A 24 -23.41 -5.43 12.86
C LEU A 24 -22.22 -4.65 12.26
N THR A 25 -21.04 -4.81 12.85
CA THR A 25 -19.79 -4.21 12.34
C THR A 25 -19.47 -4.68 10.92
N ARG A 26 -19.62 -5.98 10.64
CA ARG A 26 -19.42 -6.54 9.29
C ARG A 26 -20.49 -6.09 8.31
N ASN A 27 -21.75 -5.95 8.74
CA ASN A 27 -22.82 -5.43 7.90
C ASN A 27 -22.60 -3.96 7.54
N ILE A 28 -22.06 -3.15 8.46
CA ILE A 28 -21.65 -1.77 8.18
C ILE A 28 -20.54 -1.77 7.13
N ALA A 29 -19.47 -2.55 7.32
CA ALA A 29 -18.39 -2.67 6.33
C ALA A 29 -18.89 -3.17 4.97
N LYS A 30 -19.88 -4.08 4.95
CA LYS A 30 -20.56 -4.50 3.73
C LYS A 30 -21.30 -3.33 3.08
N SER A 31 -22.05 -2.56 3.87
CA SER A 31 -22.82 -1.43 3.37
C SER A 31 -21.91 -0.37 2.74
N GLU A 32 -20.76 -0.07 3.35
CA GLU A 32 -19.75 0.85 2.80
C GLU A 32 -19.17 0.35 1.47
N LEU A 33 -18.92 -0.96 1.35
CA LEU A 33 -18.44 -1.59 0.10
C LEU A 33 -19.52 -1.68 -0.99
N THR A 34 -20.79 -1.50 -0.65
CA THR A 34 -21.92 -1.48 -1.60
C THR A 34 -22.54 -0.10 -1.80
N ASP A 35 -22.12 0.89 -1.02
CA ASP A 35 -22.68 2.24 -1.08
C ASP A 35 -22.28 2.88 -2.41
N VAL A 36 -23.28 3.00 -3.28
CA VAL A 36 -23.15 3.56 -4.63
C VAL A 36 -22.56 4.98 -4.58
N HIS A 37 -22.89 5.78 -3.56
CA HIS A 37 -22.38 7.14 -3.44
C HIS A 37 -20.90 7.14 -3.05
N LEU A 38 -20.49 6.27 -2.13
CA LEU A 38 -19.09 6.14 -1.72
C LEU A 38 -18.22 5.63 -2.87
N ILE A 39 -18.69 4.60 -3.58
CA ILE A 39 -18.00 4.04 -4.76
C ILE A 39 -17.86 5.12 -5.84
N ARG A 40 -18.96 5.81 -6.18
CA ARG A 40 -18.94 6.88 -7.17
C ARG A 40 -18.00 8.02 -6.76
N ALA A 41 -17.99 8.42 -5.49
CA ALA A 41 -17.07 9.45 -5.01
C ALA A 41 -15.60 9.04 -5.15
N LYS A 42 -15.27 7.78 -4.83
CA LYS A 42 -13.92 7.23 -5.05
C LYS A 42 -13.55 7.22 -6.53
N GLN A 43 -14.43 6.71 -7.39
CA GLN A 43 -14.23 6.66 -8.85
C GLN A 43 -14.01 8.06 -9.42
N GLN A 44 -14.89 9.01 -9.09
CA GLN A 44 -14.77 10.41 -9.51
C GLN A 44 -13.45 11.05 -9.04
N GLY A 45 -12.98 10.68 -7.84
CA GLY A 45 -11.68 11.11 -7.33
C GLY A 45 -10.50 10.61 -8.18
N TYR A 46 -10.56 9.38 -8.70
CA TYR A 46 -9.57 8.86 -9.64
C TYR A 46 -9.71 9.48 -11.04
N GLU A 47 -10.94 9.63 -11.54
CA GLU A 47 -11.21 10.27 -12.84
C GLU A 47 -10.67 11.70 -12.89
N THR A 48 -10.90 12.49 -11.82
CA THR A 48 -10.36 13.85 -11.72
C THR A 48 -8.84 13.87 -11.75
N LYS A 49 -8.19 12.92 -11.05
CA LYS A 49 -6.72 12.77 -11.07
C LYS A 49 -6.21 12.36 -12.45
N ILE A 50 -6.92 11.46 -13.15
CA ILE A 50 -6.62 11.04 -14.53
C ILE A 50 -6.70 12.24 -15.46
N GLN A 51 -7.80 13.01 -15.41
CA GLN A 51 -8.00 14.17 -16.25
C GLN A 51 -6.93 15.25 -16.01
N ALA A 52 -6.57 15.53 -14.76
CA ALA A 52 -5.51 16.49 -14.44
C ALA A 52 -4.15 16.07 -15.04
N ARG A 53 -3.85 14.77 -15.03
CA ARG A 53 -2.63 14.21 -15.62
C ARG A 53 -2.68 14.22 -17.15
N GLU A 54 -3.84 13.96 -17.76
CA GLU A 54 -4.05 14.07 -19.21
C GLU A 54 -3.84 15.51 -19.69
N ASN A 55 -4.39 16.50 -18.99
CA ASN A 55 -4.15 17.92 -19.28
C ASN A 55 -2.66 18.28 -19.15
N THR A 56 -1.97 17.72 -18.16
CA THR A 56 -0.52 17.91 -17.99
C THR A 56 0.26 17.30 -19.17
N LEU A 57 -0.14 16.12 -19.66
CA LEU A 57 0.47 15.49 -20.83
C LEU A 57 0.23 16.30 -22.10
N GLU A 58 -0.96 16.85 -22.28
CA GLU A 58 -1.29 17.73 -23.40
C GLU A 58 -0.41 18.99 -23.39
N TYR A 59 -0.31 19.66 -22.25
CA TYR A 59 0.60 20.79 -22.06
C TYR A 59 2.06 20.44 -22.41
N LEU A 60 2.55 19.28 -21.94
CA LEU A 60 3.91 18.84 -22.26
C LEU A 60 4.10 18.52 -23.76
N GLN A 61 3.07 18.03 -24.45
CA GLN A 61 3.09 17.80 -25.89
C GLN A 61 3.16 19.12 -26.67
N ASP A 62 2.38 20.10 -26.28
CA ASP A 62 2.41 21.42 -26.90
C ASP A 62 3.75 22.13 -26.65
N ASN A 63 4.29 22.01 -25.43
CA ASN A 63 5.63 22.49 -25.13
C ASN A 63 6.69 21.78 -26.01
N ALA A 64 6.56 20.47 -26.27
CA ALA A 64 7.45 19.76 -27.19
C ALA A 64 7.37 20.31 -28.62
N ARG A 65 6.16 20.60 -29.12
CA ARG A 65 5.94 21.21 -30.45
C ARG A 65 6.54 22.61 -30.53
N TYR A 66 6.38 23.40 -29.48
CA TYR A 66 6.99 24.73 -29.37
C TYR A 66 8.52 24.64 -29.43
N LEU A 67 9.15 23.79 -28.59
CA LEU A 67 10.60 23.60 -28.57
C LEU A 67 11.14 23.10 -29.92
N ALA A 68 10.41 22.21 -30.60
CA ALA A 68 10.77 21.74 -31.93
C ALA A 68 10.71 22.85 -32.98
N THR A 69 9.73 23.76 -32.88
CA THR A 69 9.62 24.93 -33.76
C THR A 69 10.77 25.91 -33.52
N GLU A 70 11.11 26.15 -32.26
CA GLU A 70 12.22 27.03 -31.90
C GLU A 70 13.57 26.50 -32.38
N LEU A 71 13.77 25.17 -32.32
CA LEU A 71 14.94 24.52 -32.90
C LEU A 71 15.05 24.75 -34.42
N LYS A 72 13.92 24.66 -35.14
CA LYS A 72 13.88 24.93 -36.59
C LYS A 72 14.18 26.40 -36.92
N ARG A 73 13.70 27.34 -36.10
CA ARG A 73 14.05 28.77 -36.26
C ARG A 73 15.55 29.00 -36.07
N LEU A 74 16.16 28.28 -35.12
CA LEU A 74 17.61 28.30 -34.92
C LEU A 74 18.36 27.81 -36.16
N ASP A 75 17.88 26.74 -36.82
CA ASP A 75 18.45 26.25 -38.08
C ASP A 75 18.40 27.31 -39.18
N GLN A 76 17.26 28.00 -39.32
CA GLN A 76 17.10 29.09 -40.30
C GLN A 76 18.04 30.26 -40.01
N LEU A 77 18.20 30.61 -38.73
CA LEU A 77 19.10 31.68 -38.32
C LEU A 77 20.57 31.31 -38.56
N ASP A 78 20.95 30.06 -38.35
CA ASP A 78 22.29 29.56 -38.69
C ASP A 78 22.58 29.72 -40.19
N GLU A 79 21.62 29.40 -41.06
CA GLU A 79 21.77 29.59 -42.51
C GLU A 79 21.91 31.07 -42.90
N LEU A 80 21.11 31.97 -42.31
CA LEU A 80 21.25 33.41 -42.53
C LEU A 80 22.61 33.94 -42.08
N LEU A 81 23.10 33.50 -40.91
CA LEU A 81 24.41 33.88 -40.41
C LEU A 81 25.53 33.37 -41.33
N LYS A 82 25.45 32.14 -41.83
CA LYS A 82 26.42 31.59 -42.80
C LYS A 82 26.45 32.42 -44.09
N GLN A 83 25.29 32.81 -44.61
CA GLN A 83 25.20 33.67 -45.80
C GLN A 83 25.86 35.03 -45.55
N GLN A 84 25.57 35.67 -44.40
CA GLN A 84 26.18 36.95 -44.02
C GLN A 84 27.70 36.86 -43.84
N ILE A 85 28.18 35.80 -43.18
CA ILE A 85 29.61 35.53 -43.01
C ILE A 85 30.28 35.34 -44.38
N SER A 86 29.67 34.57 -45.29
CA SER A 86 30.21 34.33 -46.62
C SER A 86 30.29 35.62 -47.45
N GLY A 87 29.23 36.44 -47.43
CA GLY A 87 29.21 37.73 -48.14
C GLY A 87 30.29 38.67 -47.61
N LEU A 88 30.30 38.89 -46.29
CA LEU A 88 31.26 39.79 -45.66
C LEU A 88 32.71 39.30 -45.79
N SER A 89 32.93 37.98 -45.76
CA SER A 89 34.26 37.41 -46.02
C SER A 89 34.74 37.71 -47.43
N SER A 90 33.85 37.65 -48.43
CA SER A 90 34.18 38.02 -49.81
C SER A 90 34.50 39.51 -49.92
N ASP A 91 33.71 40.38 -49.29
CA ASP A 91 33.93 41.83 -49.27
C ASP A 91 35.29 42.18 -48.64
N VAL A 92 35.62 41.54 -47.51
CA VAL A 92 36.92 41.68 -46.83
C VAL A 92 38.07 41.24 -47.74
N GLU A 93 37.91 40.14 -48.47
CA GLU A 93 38.93 39.64 -49.41
C GLU A 93 39.14 40.60 -50.60
N GLN A 94 38.05 41.13 -51.17
CA GLN A 94 38.11 42.13 -52.24
C GLN A 94 38.76 43.42 -51.76
N ALA A 95 38.36 43.94 -50.59
CA ALA A 95 38.96 45.11 -49.98
C ALA A 95 40.46 44.93 -49.71
N LEU A 96 40.89 43.72 -49.30
CA LEU A 96 42.30 43.38 -49.16
C LEU A 96 43.06 43.40 -50.49
N LYS A 97 42.46 42.87 -51.57
CA LYS A 97 43.04 42.92 -52.92
C LYS A 97 43.19 44.36 -53.40
N HIS A 98 42.15 45.19 -53.26
CA HIS A 98 42.20 46.61 -53.62
C HIS A 98 43.21 47.40 -52.80
N ARG A 99 43.30 47.12 -51.50
CA ARG A 99 44.32 47.72 -50.63
C ARG A 99 45.72 47.38 -51.09
N LYS A 100 46.00 46.12 -51.44
CA LYS A 100 47.33 45.69 -51.91
C LYS A 100 47.75 46.46 -53.16
N GLY A 101 46.87 46.54 -54.17
CA GLY A 101 47.14 47.32 -55.38
C GLY A 101 47.28 48.82 -55.12
N SER A 102 46.49 49.38 -54.19
CA SER A 102 46.57 50.80 -53.85
C SER A 102 47.84 51.14 -53.07
N ALA A 103 48.28 50.26 -52.17
CA ALA A 103 49.49 50.42 -51.34
C ALA A 103 50.77 50.53 -52.17
N GLU A 104 50.83 49.84 -53.30
CA GLU A 104 51.95 49.90 -54.26
C GLU A 104 51.99 51.24 -55.04
N SER A 105 50.93 52.05 -54.98
CA SER A 105 50.75 53.27 -55.77
C SER A 105 50.59 54.56 -54.95
N VAL A 106 50.84 54.53 -53.63
CA VAL A 106 50.63 55.69 -52.74
C VAL A 106 51.70 56.77 -52.95
N ASN A 107 51.51 57.58 -53.99
CA ASN A 107 52.42 58.67 -54.35
C ASN A 107 51.84 60.07 -54.05
N SER A 108 50.64 60.13 -53.46
CA SER A 108 49.97 61.41 -53.15
C SER A 108 49.26 61.40 -51.78
N PRO A 109 49.13 62.56 -51.11
CA PRO A 109 48.41 62.68 -49.84
C PRO A 109 46.93 62.21 -49.90
N SER A 110 46.25 62.42 -51.02
CA SER A 110 44.85 61.98 -51.21
C SER A 110 44.73 60.45 -51.26
N MET A 111 45.69 59.77 -51.87
CA MET A 111 45.76 58.29 -51.86
C MET A 111 46.06 57.75 -50.46
N ALA A 112 46.93 58.43 -49.70
CA ALA A 112 47.21 58.05 -48.30
C ALA A 112 45.95 58.14 -47.43
N MET A 113 45.14 59.20 -47.58
CA MET A 113 43.85 59.33 -46.88
C MET A 113 42.86 58.23 -47.30
N THR A 114 42.78 57.93 -48.60
CA THR A 114 41.93 56.84 -49.12
C THR A 114 42.33 55.49 -48.53
N ALA A 115 43.64 55.22 -48.43
CA ALA A 115 44.16 54.00 -47.81
C ALA A 115 43.80 53.91 -46.32
N LEU A 116 43.80 55.03 -45.58
CA LEU A 116 43.37 55.07 -44.17
C LEU A 116 41.88 54.76 -44.03
N LEU A 117 41.02 55.34 -44.87
CA LEU A 117 39.59 55.07 -44.87
C LEU A 117 39.29 53.60 -45.17
N LEU A 118 39.93 53.04 -46.21
CA LEU A 118 39.81 51.62 -46.55
C LEU A 118 40.28 50.72 -45.40
N ASN A 119 41.37 51.09 -44.71
CA ASN A 119 41.86 50.32 -43.56
C ASN A 119 40.87 50.37 -42.37
N ASN A 120 40.24 51.51 -42.12
CA ASN A 120 39.21 51.63 -41.08
C ASN A 120 37.99 50.77 -41.41
N GLN A 121 37.48 50.86 -42.64
CA GLN A 121 36.36 50.03 -43.09
C GLN A 121 36.69 48.54 -42.98
N LEU A 122 37.86 48.12 -43.48
CA LEU A 122 38.33 46.73 -43.38
C LEU A 122 38.45 46.25 -41.92
N GLN A 123 38.89 47.10 -40.99
CA GLN A 123 38.93 46.76 -39.57
C GLN A 123 37.51 46.58 -39.01
N ASN A 124 36.55 47.41 -39.40
CA ASN A 124 35.15 47.29 -38.98
C ASN A 124 34.51 46.02 -39.55
N ASP A 125 34.78 45.69 -40.81
CA ASP A 125 34.26 44.49 -41.46
C ASP A 125 34.85 43.22 -40.84
N ARG A 126 36.15 43.21 -40.52
CA ARG A 126 36.78 42.10 -39.78
C ARG A 126 36.19 41.92 -38.38
N LYS A 127 35.90 43.00 -37.66
CA LYS A 127 35.23 42.95 -36.35
C LYS A 127 33.82 42.38 -36.48
N ARG A 128 33.04 42.85 -37.47
CA ARG A 128 31.70 42.31 -37.76
C ARG A 128 31.76 40.83 -38.11
N LEU A 129 32.70 40.42 -38.97
CA LEU A 129 32.90 39.02 -39.37
C LEU A 129 33.20 38.15 -38.16
N SER A 130 34.14 38.58 -37.30
CA SER A 130 34.46 37.88 -36.05
C SER A 130 33.24 37.75 -35.15
N GLY A 131 32.44 38.81 -34.98
CA GLY A 131 31.23 38.77 -34.17
C GLY A 131 30.14 37.85 -34.73
N LEU A 132 29.96 37.80 -36.06
CA LEU A 132 29.03 36.87 -36.70
C LEU A 132 29.49 35.42 -36.54
N GLN A 133 30.79 35.16 -36.70
CA GLN A 133 31.38 33.84 -36.49
C GLN A 133 31.25 33.38 -35.03
N GLU A 134 31.53 34.26 -34.07
CA GLU A 134 31.33 33.96 -32.65
C GLU A 134 29.87 33.62 -32.35
N ARG A 135 28.94 34.45 -32.87
CA ARG A 135 27.51 34.22 -32.70
C ARG A 135 27.10 32.87 -33.27
N LEU A 136 27.53 32.53 -34.48
CA LEU A 136 27.20 31.26 -35.14
C LEU A 136 27.81 30.05 -34.39
N TYR A 137 29.11 30.07 -34.11
CA TYR A 137 29.79 28.88 -33.62
C TYR A 137 29.72 28.69 -32.11
N ILE A 138 29.55 29.77 -31.35
CA ILE A 138 29.52 29.73 -29.88
C ILE A 138 28.09 29.96 -29.38
N THR A 139 27.48 31.10 -29.71
CA THR A 139 26.16 31.46 -29.14
C THR A 139 25.05 30.53 -29.62
N GLN A 140 24.92 30.31 -30.94
CA GLN A 140 23.88 29.43 -31.50
C GLN A 140 24.07 27.99 -31.05
N LYS A 141 25.31 27.49 -31.04
CA LYS A 141 25.63 26.15 -30.53
C LYS A 141 25.18 25.96 -29.08
N LYS A 142 25.49 26.93 -28.20
CA LYS A 142 25.05 26.90 -26.80
C LYS A 142 23.53 26.92 -26.68
N GLN A 143 22.84 27.76 -27.44
CA GLN A 143 21.37 27.82 -27.45
C GLN A 143 20.75 26.49 -27.91
N ARG A 144 21.33 25.87 -28.94
CA ARG A 144 20.93 24.55 -29.45
C ARG A 144 21.08 23.46 -28.40
N GLU A 145 22.21 23.42 -27.71
CA GLU A 145 22.46 22.47 -26.63
C GLU A 145 21.45 22.65 -25.48
N GLN A 146 21.15 23.89 -25.10
CA GLN A 146 20.13 24.20 -24.10
C GLN A 146 18.73 23.73 -24.53
N LEU A 147 18.31 24.03 -25.77
CA LEU A 147 17.03 23.57 -26.31
C LEU A 147 16.94 22.05 -26.36
N MET A 148 17.99 21.37 -26.81
CA MET A 148 18.06 19.91 -26.82
C MET A 148 17.94 19.31 -25.43
N ASN A 149 18.60 19.91 -24.43
CA ASN A 149 18.47 19.49 -23.03
C ASN A 149 17.05 19.69 -22.51
N ASN A 150 16.39 20.79 -22.85
CA ASN A 150 14.99 21.05 -22.50
C ASN A 150 14.05 20.04 -23.16
N ILE A 151 14.25 19.72 -24.44
CA ILE A 151 13.49 18.67 -25.16
C ILE A 151 13.67 17.32 -24.46
N ARG A 152 14.91 16.93 -24.13
CA ARG A 152 15.19 15.67 -23.41
C ARG A 152 14.55 15.64 -22.03
N LYS A 153 14.52 16.77 -21.31
CA LYS A 153 13.85 16.89 -20.01
C LYS A 153 12.34 16.73 -20.17
N ASN A 154 11.73 17.46 -21.10
CA ASN A 154 10.30 17.39 -21.40
C ASN A 154 9.87 15.96 -21.78
N ASN A 155 10.64 15.28 -22.64
CA ASN A 155 10.35 13.91 -23.05
C ASN A 155 10.43 12.92 -21.87
N ARG A 156 11.39 13.10 -20.96
CA ARG A 156 11.47 12.29 -19.72
C ARG A 156 10.26 12.51 -18.83
N THR A 157 9.88 13.77 -18.62
CA THR A 157 8.67 14.12 -17.85
C THR A 157 7.41 13.52 -18.49
N MET A 158 7.24 13.62 -19.81
CA MET A 158 6.14 12.98 -20.53
C MET A 158 6.13 11.46 -20.33
N GLY A 159 7.30 10.81 -20.37
CA GLY A 159 7.42 9.38 -20.11
C GLY A 159 6.94 9.00 -18.71
N TYR A 160 7.36 9.77 -17.70
CA TYR A 160 6.94 9.58 -16.31
C TYR A 160 5.43 9.79 -16.11
N GLU A 161 4.88 10.88 -16.66
CA GLU A 161 3.44 11.18 -16.56
C GLU A 161 2.59 10.09 -17.24
N LYS A 162 3.05 9.51 -18.36
CA LYS A 162 2.38 8.37 -19.01
C LYS A 162 2.34 7.12 -18.12
N ILE A 163 3.40 6.85 -17.36
CA ILE A 163 3.45 5.72 -16.43
C ILE A 163 2.45 5.97 -15.29
N LEU A 164 2.49 7.14 -14.67
CA LEU A 164 1.54 7.51 -13.61
C LEU A 164 0.07 7.42 -14.07
N LEU A 165 -0.21 7.91 -15.28
CA LEU A 165 -1.55 7.82 -15.87
C LEU A 165 -1.98 6.36 -16.07
N ARG A 166 -1.09 5.50 -16.57
CA ARG A 166 -1.35 4.07 -16.72
C ARG A 166 -1.64 3.41 -15.37
N ASP A 167 -0.84 3.72 -14.36
CA ASP A 167 -1.01 3.16 -13.03
C ASP A 167 -2.34 3.62 -12.41
N LEU A 168 -2.71 4.89 -12.56
CA LEU A 168 -4.01 5.39 -12.13
C LEU A 168 -5.18 4.68 -12.82
N LYS A 169 -5.11 4.51 -14.16
CA LYS A 169 -6.12 3.78 -14.92
C LYS A 169 -6.23 2.31 -14.48
N ASN A 170 -5.10 1.66 -14.23
CA ASN A 170 -5.05 0.30 -13.70
C ASN A 170 -5.61 0.20 -12.27
N THR A 171 -5.38 1.21 -11.42
CA THR A 171 -5.98 1.23 -10.08
C THR A 171 -7.47 1.43 -10.12
N LEU A 172 -7.97 2.29 -11.03
CA LEU A 172 -9.39 2.51 -11.24
C LEU A 172 -10.07 1.24 -11.75
N SER A 173 -9.49 0.53 -12.73
CA SER A 173 -10.05 -0.72 -13.24
C SER A 173 -10.03 -1.86 -12.22
N LYS A 174 -9.08 -1.84 -11.27
CA LYS A 174 -8.99 -2.83 -10.19
C LYS A 174 -9.87 -2.50 -8.99
N LEU A 175 -10.40 -1.28 -8.90
CA LEU A 175 -11.22 -0.86 -7.77
C LEU A 175 -12.45 -1.76 -7.62
N ASP A 176 -13.20 -1.96 -8.71
CA ASP A 176 -14.40 -2.79 -8.73
C ASP A 176 -14.07 -4.26 -8.38
N ILE A 177 -12.98 -4.79 -8.93
CA ILE A 177 -12.51 -6.16 -8.65
C ILE A 177 -12.11 -6.33 -7.18
N ASN A 178 -11.44 -5.35 -6.59
CA ASN A 178 -11.01 -5.41 -5.20
C ASN A 178 -12.20 -5.30 -4.24
N ASP A 179 -13.17 -4.44 -4.57
CA ASP A 179 -14.39 -4.27 -3.78
C ASP A 179 -15.24 -5.55 -3.84
N GLU A 180 -15.41 -6.16 -5.01
CA GLU A 180 -16.09 -7.46 -5.17
C GLU A 180 -15.40 -8.58 -4.38
N ASN A 181 -14.08 -8.70 -4.49
CA ASN A 181 -13.31 -9.69 -3.72
C ASN A 181 -13.42 -9.47 -2.21
N SER A 182 -13.46 -8.22 -1.77
CA SER A 182 -13.65 -7.87 -0.35
C SER A 182 -15.05 -8.25 0.12
N LEU A 183 -16.07 -8.00 -0.69
CA LEU A 183 -17.45 -8.45 -0.43
C LEU A 183 -17.55 -9.97 -0.35
N LEU A 184 -16.91 -10.70 -1.26
CA LEU A 184 -16.88 -12.17 -1.23
C LEU A 184 -16.24 -12.70 0.05
N LYS A 185 -15.07 -12.17 0.44
CA LYS A 185 -14.40 -12.54 1.70
C LYS A 185 -15.25 -12.25 2.94
N LEU A 186 -15.94 -11.11 2.94
CA LEU A 186 -16.79 -10.71 4.05
C LEU A 186 -18.04 -11.60 4.13
N ASN A 187 -18.68 -11.93 3.00
CA ASN A 187 -19.79 -12.88 2.93
C ASN A 187 -19.38 -14.29 3.40
N LEU A 188 -18.20 -14.76 3.02
CA LEU A 188 -17.67 -16.05 3.49
C LEU A 188 -17.43 -16.06 5.00
N THR A 189 -16.91 -14.97 5.56
CA THR A 189 -16.72 -14.83 7.01
C THR A 189 -18.06 -14.82 7.74
N ILE A 190 -19.04 -14.03 7.27
CA ILE A 190 -20.39 -14.00 7.84
C ILE A 190 -21.02 -15.41 7.81
N SER A 191 -20.94 -16.10 6.67
CA SER A 191 -21.49 -17.46 6.52
C SER A 191 -20.84 -18.47 7.49
N LYS A 192 -19.51 -18.44 7.66
CA LYS A 192 -18.80 -19.29 8.62
C LYS A 192 -19.23 -19.03 10.07
N GLU A 193 -19.45 -17.78 10.42
CA GLU A 193 -19.89 -17.40 11.76
C GLU A 193 -21.35 -17.77 12.01
N GLU A 194 -22.22 -17.59 11.01
CA GLU A 194 -23.61 -18.03 11.09
C GLU A 194 -23.70 -19.54 11.31
N ALA A 195 -22.91 -20.33 10.57
CA ALA A 195 -22.80 -21.77 10.78
C ALA A 195 -22.26 -22.13 12.18
N SER A 196 -21.33 -21.34 12.72
CA SER A 196 -20.77 -21.55 14.07
C SER A 196 -21.81 -21.26 15.16
N VAL A 197 -22.60 -20.19 15.00
CA VAL A 197 -23.72 -19.85 15.89
C VAL A 197 -24.80 -20.92 15.82
N GLU A 198 -25.13 -21.42 14.63
CA GLU A 198 -26.09 -22.49 14.44
C GLU A 198 -25.65 -23.80 15.12
N LYS A 199 -24.40 -24.22 14.89
CA LYS A 199 -23.79 -25.38 15.57
C LYS A 199 -23.87 -25.23 17.09
N PHE A 200 -23.56 -24.04 17.62
CA PHE A 200 -23.63 -23.78 19.05
C PHE A 200 -25.06 -23.89 19.60
N LYS A 201 -26.06 -23.37 18.87
CA LYS A 201 -27.49 -23.52 19.22
C LYS A 201 -27.90 -25.00 19.24
N MET A 202 -27.53 -25.76 18.21
CA MET A 202 -27.84 -27.20 18.12
C MET A 202 -27.21 -27.99 19.28
N VAL A 203 -25.93 -27.78 19.57
CA VAL A 203 -25.23 -28.45 20.69
C VAL A 203 -25.90 -28.12 22.03
N ARG A 204 -26.34 -26.87 22.22
CA ARG A 204 -27.04 -26.48 23.43
C ARG A 204 -28.42 -27.12 23.53
N GLN A 205 -29.18 -27.13 22.44
CA GLN A 205 -30.50 -27.76 22.37
C GLN A 205 -30.42 -29.25 22.75
N GLN A 206 -29.45 -29.96 22.18
CA GLN A 206 -29.17 -31.36 22.54
C GLN A 206 -28.81 -31.55 24.03
N LYS A 207 -28.08 -30.59 24.64
CA LYS A 207 -27.78 -30.64 26.09
C LYS A 207 -29.03 -30.46 26.94
N ILE A 208 -29.93 -29.55 26.54
CA ILE A 208 -31.21 -29.33 27.22
C ILE A 208 -32.06 -30.60 27.14
N GLU A 209 -32.20 -31.18 25.95
CA GLU A 209 -32.95 -32.42 25.74
C GLU A 209 -32.40 -33.58 26.58
N ARG A 210 -31.06 -33.77 26.61
CA ARG A 210 -30.42 -34.77 27.47
C ARG A 210 -30.70 -34.56 28.95
N GLN A 211 -30.73 -33.30 29.40
CA GLN A 211 -31.03 -32.98 30.80
C GLN A 211 -32.50 -33.18 31.13
N GLN A 212 -33.41 -32.84 30.22
CA GLN A 212 -34.84 -33.13 30.36
C GLN A 212 -35.08 -34.63 30.47
N GLN A 213 -34.47 -35.43 29.59
CA GLN A 213 -34.50 -36.90 29.69
C GLN A 213 -33.92 -37.41 31.02
N THR A 214 -32.84 -36.80 31.51
CA THR A 214 -32.26 -37.16 32.81
C THR A 214 -33.22 -36.85 33.96
N ILE A 215 -33.90 -35.70 33.92
CA ILE A 215 -34.91 -35.30 34.90
C ILE A 215 -36.10 -36.26 34.85
N GLU A 216 -36.62 -36.56 33.66
CA GLU A 216 -37.73 -37.48 33.47
C GLU A 216 -37.41 -38.87 34.02
N ASN A 217 -36.21 -39.39 33.72
CA ASN A 217 -35.72 -40.64 34.30
C ASN A 217 -35.62 -40.59 35.84
N ILE A 218 -35.18 -39.47 36.43
CA ILE A 218 -35.13 -39.30 37.88
C ILE A 218 -36.54 -39.23 38.49
N LEU A 219 -37.48 -38.54 37.83
CA LEU A 219 -38.88 -38.46 38.27
C LEU A 219 -39.57 -39.82 38.22
N LEU A 220 -39.35 -40.61 37.15
CA LEU A 220 -39.83 -41.99 37.06
C LEU A 220 -39.29 -42.86 38.19
N LYS A 221 -37.98 -42.75 38.51
CA LYS A 221 -37.37 -43.45 39.65
C LYS A 221 -37.95 -43.02 40.99
N LEU A 222 -38.17 -41.72 41.21
CA LEU A 222 -38.77 -41.19 42.43
C LEU A 222 -40.21 -41.68 42.64
N ASN A 223 -41.02 -41.68 41.58
CA ASN A 223 -42.39 -42.21 41.63
C ASN A 223 -42.40 -43.71 41.95
N GLY A 224 -41.45 -44.48 41.41
CA GLY A 224 -41.27 -45.90 41.76
C GLY A 224 -40.87 -46.13 43.22
N LEU A 225 -40.12 -45.22 43.85
CA LEU A 225 -39.70 -45.31 45.25
C LEU A 225 -40.80 -44.94 46.25
N GLN A 226 -41.74 -44.05 45.88
CA GLN A 226 -42.87 -43.71 46.75
C GLN A 226 -43.88 -44.86 46.92
N ALA A 227 -43.98 -45.78 45.95
CA ALA A 227 -44.84 -46.95 46.02
C ALA A 227 -44.32 -48.05 46.98
N THR A 228 -43.03 -48.03 47.31
CA THR A 228 -42.40 -48.95 48.26
C THR A 228 -42.26 -48.30 49.64
N ARG A 229 -43.40 -48.06 50.33
CA ARG A 229 -43.38 -47.88 51.79
C ARG A 229 -42.90 -49.19 52.41
N ALA A 230 -41.69 -49.17 52.96
CA ALA A 230 -41.11 -50.31 53.67
C ALA A 230 -41.97 -50.67 54.89
N LEU A 231 -42.58 -51.85 54.85
CA LEU A 231 -43.36 -52.46 55.93
C LEU A 231 -42.49 -53.24 56.94
N SER A 232 -41.16 -53.10 56.91
CA SER A 232 -40.31 -53.76 57.90
C SER A 232 -39.08 -52.93 58.27
N ALA A 233 -38.77 -52.94 59.56
CA ALA A 233 -37.61 -52.27 60.13
C ALA A 233 -36.32 -52.88 59.57
N SER A 234 -35.42 -52.01 59.11
CA SER A 234 -34.06 -52.37 58.70
C SER A 234 -33.36 -53.16 59.80
N LEU A 235 -33.18 -54.47 59.60
CA LEU A 235 -32.35 -55.32 60.44
C LEU A 235 -30.91 -54.79 60.43
N LYS A 236 -30.46 -54.29 61.59
CA LYS A 236 -29.06 -53.95 61.85
C LYS A 236 -28.20 -55.19 61.55
N SER A 237 -27.19 -55.03 60.69
CA SER A 237 -26.16 -56.04 60.48
C SER A 237 -25.51 -56.42 61.82
N ILE A 238 -25.61 -57.71 62.18
CA ILE A 238 -25.10 -58.29 63.43
C ILE A 238 -23.55 -58.36 63.43
N ASN A 239 -22.89 -58.17 62.29
CA ASN A 239 -21.43 -58.17 62.20
C ASN A 239 -20.91 -56.93 61.43
N PRO A 240 -20.42 -55.89 62.11
CA PRO A 240 -19.73 -54.79 61.45
C PRO A 240 -18.37 -55.28 60.92
N VAL A 241 -18.27 -55.51 59.61
CA VAL A 241 -17.00 -55.77 58.94
C VAL A 241 -16.30 -54.42 58.75
N GLY A 242 -15.76 -53.88 59.85
CA GLY A 242 -14.94 -52.67 59.79
C GLY A 242 -13.64 -52.93 59.03
N PRO A 243 -13.13 -51.97 58.23
CA PRO A 243 -11.84 -52.12 57.57
C PRO A 243 -10.78 -52.37 58.65
N GLY A 244 -10.21 -53.57 58.67
CA GLY A 244 -9.25 -53.97 59.70
C GLY A 244 -8.10 -52.97 59.76
N LYS A 245 -7.60 -52.67 60.96
CA LYS A 245 -6.54 -51.66 61.20
C LYS A 245 -5.33 -51.80 60.26
N LYS A 246 -5.04 -53.02 59.80
CA LYS A 246 -3.99 -53.32 58.81
C LYS A 246 -4.23 -52.65 57.43
N LEU A 247 -5.48 -52.59 56.98
CA LEU A 247 -5.85 -51.98 55.69
C LEU A 247 -5.66 -50.46 55.72
N ILE A 248 -6.00 -49.81 56.85
CA ILE A 248 -5.78 -48.37 57.04
C ILE A 248 -4.29 -48.03 56.95
N VAL A 249 -3.43 -48.86 57.56
CA VAL A 249 -1.97 -48.65 57.51
C VAL A 249 -1.44 -48.76 56.07
N VAL A 250 -1.84 -49.80 55.33
CA VAL A 250 -1.42 -49.99 53.93
C VAL A 250 -1.89 -48.84 53.03
N VAL A 251 -3.15 -48.40 53.19
CA VAL A 251 -3.70 -47.28 52.40
C VAL A 251 -2.98 -45.96 52.72
N SER A 252 -2.69 -45.69 54.00
CA SER A 252 -1.96 -44.48 54.39
C SER A 252 -0.52 -44.46 53.85
N LEU A 253 0.15 -45.61 53.77
CA LEU A 253 1.49 -45.73 53.23
C LEU A 253 1.53 -45.48 51.71
N ILE A 254 0.59 -46.07 50.97
CA ILE A 254 0.45 -45.83 49.52
C ILE A 254 0.13 -44.36 49.25
N MET A 255 -0.79 -43.78 50.02
CA MET A 255 -1.16 -42.36 49.91
C MET A 255 0.04 -41.43 50.17
N GLY A 256 0.87 -41.76 51.16
CA GLY A 256 2.10 -41.00 51.45
C GLY A 256 3.10 -41.02 50.29
N VAL A 257 3.29 -42.17 49.65
CA VAL A 257 4.17 -42.30 48.47
C VAL A 257 3.63 -41.49 47.28
N PHE A 258 2.31 -41.54 47.04
CA PHE A 258 1.69 -40.75 45.97
C PHE A 258 1.84 -39.24 46.21
N LEU A 259 1.65 -38.78 47.44
CA LEU A 259 1.86 -37.38 47.81
C LEU A 259 3.32 -36.94 47.59
N ALA A 260 4.29 -37.78 47.97
CA ALA A 260 5.70 -37.48 47.77
C ALA A 260 6.07 -37.32 46.28
N LEU A 261 5.56 -38.22 45.42
CA LEU A 261 5.72 -38.10 43.96
C LEU A 261 5.08 -36.81 43.43
N PHE A 262 3.88 -36.48 43.90
CA PHE A 262 3.17 -35.27 43.48
C PHE A 262 3.94 -33.99 43.81
N PHE A 263 4.55 -33.92 45.00
CA PHE A 263 5.39 -32.79 45.40
C PHE A 263 6.68 -32.68 44.59
N ALA A 264 7.32 -33.80 44.24
CA ALA A 264 8.53 -33.81 43.41
C ALA A 264 8.25 -33.24 42.01
N PHE A 265 7.19 -33.68 41.35
CA PHE A 265 6.78 -33.16 40.04
C PHE A 265 6.31 -31.71 40.10
N GLY A 266 5.56 -31.33 41.14
CA GLY A 266 5.08 -29.95 41.32
C GLY A 266 6.23 -28.94 41.44
N ARG A 267 7.32 -29.31 42.13
CA ARG A 267 8.52 -28.47 42.23
C ARG A 267 9.21 -28.27 40.89
N GLU A 268 9.35 -29.32 40.08
CA GLU A 268 9.97 -29.21 38.75
C GLU A 268 9.13 -28.36 37.79
N PHE A 269 7.80 -28.50 37.84
CA PHE A 269 6.88 -27.71 37.04
C PHE A 269 6.97 -26.20 37.35
N LEU A 270 7.00 -25.82 38.64
CA LEU A 270 7.13 -24.42 39.06
C LEU A 270 8.46 -23.80 38.59
N LEU A 271 9.55 -24.56 38.63
CA LEU A 271 10.85 -24.10 38.12
C LEU A 271 10.83 -23.87 36.60
N LYS A 272 10.21 -24.77 35.83
CA LYS A 272 10.07 -24.63 34.37
C LYS A 272 9.18 -23.45 33.95
N VAL A 273 8.10 -23.18 34.69
CA VAL A 273 7.22 -22.04 34.42
C VAL A 273 7.96 -20.71 34.66
N ARG A 274 8.73 -20.61 35.75
CA ARG A 274 9.51 -19.40 36.07
C ARG A 274 10.62 -19.12 35.07
N GLN A 275 11.26 -20.15 34.51
CA GLN A 275 12.26 -19.97 33.44
C GLN A 275 11.62 -19.45 32.14
N LYS A 276 10.44 -19.95 31.77
CA LYS A 276 9.75 -19.49 30.55
C LYS A 276 9.26 -18.04 30.64
N SER A 277 8.81 -17.56 31.81
CA SER A 277 8.39 -16.17 31.96
C SER A 277 9.54 -15.17 31.86
N VAL A 278 10.73 -15.54 32.35
CA VAL A 278 11.94 -14.69 32.23
C VAL A 278 12.45 -14.64 30.78
N GLN A 279 12.26 -15.71 30.01
CA GLN A 279 12.65 -15.75 28.60
C GLN A 279 11.69 -14.97 27.69
N SER A 280 10.40 -14.89 28.01
CA SER A 280 9.42 -14.12 27.23
C SER A 280 9.46 -12.60 27.47
N GLU A 281 10.18 -12.13 28.49
CA GLU A 281 10.42 -10.68 28.73
C GLU A 281 11.74 -10.19 28.10
N ALA A 282 12.55 -11.10 27.55
CA ALA A 282 13.84 -10.80 26.92
C ALA A 282 13.83 -10.88 25.38
N GLU A 283 12.68 -11.19 24.78
CA GLU A 283 12.38 -11.09 23.33
C GLU A 283 11.40 -9.94 23.06
#